data_AF-A0A167YMG0-F1
#
_entry.id   AF-A0A167YMG0-F1
#
_cell.length_a   1.000
_cell.length_b   1.000
_cell.length_c   1.000
_cell.angle_alpha   90.00
_cell.angle_beta   90.00
_cell.angle_gamma   90.00
#
_symmetry.space_group_name_H-M   'P 1'
#
loop_
_entity.id
_entity.type
_entity.pdbx_description
1 polymer ?
#
loop_
_entity_poly.entity_id
_entity_poly.type
_entity_poly.pdbx_seq_one_letter_code
_entity_poly.pdbx_strand_id
1 'polypeptide(L)'
;MEASVKQVSPESDASSELDFRPDPFPLLMETTQCPDCIGDEQLPVEARKFKYCRPPVLNDHFDDEHLGRRETAERRGEAIWCGHPKCRQEKFDHVDHFRGHVERVHGVSLRSSDQVAKRRQRQAARREKAHRGRQQKKLARKAVAKV
;
A
#
# COMPACT_ATOMS: atom_id res chain seq x y z
N MET A 1 -7.63 38.40 70.19
CA MET A 1 -8.60 39.07 69.31
C MET A 1 -7.84 39.34 68.02
N GLU A 2 -8.06 38.81 66.83
CA GLU A 2 -9.03 37.90 66.17
C GLU A 2 -8.21 37.32 64.98
N ALA A 3 -8.12 36.00 64.78
CA ALA A 3 -9.00 35.16 63.95
C ALA A 3 -9.20 35.62 62.48
N SER A 4 -8.58 34.84 61.58
CA SER A 4 -9.15 34.28 60.33
C SER A 4 -9.41 35.22 59.13
N VAL A 5 -8.98 34.79 57.92
CA VAL A 5 -9.89 34.38 56.82
C VAL A 5 -9.14 34.16 55.49
N LYS A 6 -9.23 32.90 54.99
CA LYS A 6 -9.29 32.37 53.60
C LYS A 6 -8.23 32.84 52.56
N GLN A 7 -7.35 31.97 52.08
CA GLN A 7 -7.56 31.04 50.95
C GLN A 7 -8.15 31.68 49.69
N VAL A 8 -7.44 31.57 48.55
CA VAL A 8 -7.86 30.89 47.31
C VAL A 8 -6.75 31.03 46.24
N SER A 9 -6.37 29.89 45.67
CA SER A 9 -5.50 29.73 44.49
C SER A 9 -6.17 30.36 43.26
N PRO A 10 -5.41 30.65 42.21
CA PRO A 10 -5.74 29.90 41.00
C PRO A 10 -4.48 29.29 40.42
N GLU A 11 -4.49 27.95 40.44
CA GLU A 11 -4.03 27.11 39.35
C GLU A 11 -3.91 27.88 38.02
N SER A 12 -2.68 28.23 37.69
CA SER A 12 -2.32 28.73 36.38
C SER A 12 -2.56 27.61 35.38
N ASP A 13 -3.65 27.80 34.64
CA ASP A 13 -4.02 27.21 33.36
C ASP A 13 -2.80 27.16 32.43
N ALA A 14 -1.99 26.11 32.58
CA ALA A 14 -1.24 25.57 31.48
C ALA A 14 -2.12 24.45 30.92
N SER A 15 -3.23 24.88 30.28
CA SER A 15 -3.85 24.12 29.21
C SER A 15 -2.72 23.47 28.45
N SER A 16 -2.65 22.16 28.58
CA SER A 16 -1.76 21.32 27.85
C SER A 16 -2.08 21.62 26.40
N GLU A 17 -1.23 22.40 25.75
CA GLU A 17 -1.08 22.37 24.31
C GLU A 17 -0.77 20.91 24.02
N LEU A 18 -1.83 20.10 23.88
CA LEU A 18 -1.74 18.77 23.35
C LEU A 18 -0.99 18.99 22.06
N ASP A 19 0.26 18.56 22.03
CA ASP A 19 1.04 18.43 20.81
C ASP A 19 0.11 17.72 19.82
N PHE A 20 -0.61 18.48 18.99
CA PHE A 20 -1.43 17.99 17.90
C PHE A 20 -0.44 17.59 16.81
N ARG A 21 0.46 16.67 17.15
CA ARG A 21 1.30 16.01 16.18
C ARG A 21 0.34 15.14 15.38
N PRO A 22 0.15 15.45 14.09
CA PRO A 22 -0.69 14.62 13.24
C PRO A 22 -0.11 13.21 13.30
N ASP A 23 -1.00 12.26 13.54
CA ASP A 23 -0.65 10.85 13.55
C ASP A 23 0.14 10.52 12.28
N PRO A 24 1.38 10.03 12.39
CA PRO A 24 2.21 9.76 11.22
C PRO A 24 1.60 8.68 10.32
N PHE A 25 0.72 7.82 10.84
CA PHE A 25 0.09 6.72 10.10
C PHE A 25 -1.42 6.67 10.40
N PRO A 26 -2.18 7.65 9.91
CA PRO A 26 -3.62 7.72 10.13
C PRO A 26 -4.31 6.51 9.51
N LEU A 27 -5.40 6.04 10.16
CA LEU A 27 -6.13 4.87 9.69
C LEU A 27 -6.72 5.09 8.29
N LEU A 28 -7.26 6.30 8.06
CA LEU A 28 -7.67 6.76 6.75
C LEU A 28 -6.42 7.27 6.02
N MET A 29 -6.08 6.60 4.92
CA MET A 29 -4.89 6.90 4.14
C MET A 29 -5.22 7.86 3.00
N GLU A 30 -4.19 8.47 2.42
CA GLU A 30 -4.34 9.12 1.13
C GLU A 30 -4.59 8.06 0.05
N THR A 31 -5.48 8.34 -0.90
CA THR A 31 -5.86 7.41 -1.99
C THR A 31 -4.69 6.92 -2.86
N THR A 32 -3.54 7.60 -2.82
CA THR A 32 -2.32 7.24 -3.57
C THR A 32 -1.17 6.72 -2.70
N GLN A 33 -1.42 6.42 -1.42
CA GLN A 33 -0.46 5.74 -0.56
C GLN A 33 -0.60 4.22 -0.63
N CYS A 34 0.51 3.51 -0.48
CA CYS A 34 0.51 2.05 -0.47
C CYS A 34 0.17 1.49 0.92
N PRO A 35 -0.89 0.67 1.06
CA PRO A 35 -1.30 0.09 2.35
C PRO A 35 -0.27 -0.90 2.94
N ASP A 36 0.67 -1.37 2.12
CA ASP A 36 1.76 -2.23 2.56
C ASP A 36 3.00 -1.45 2.98
N CYS A 37 3.48 -0.55 2.11
CA CYS A 37 4.70 0.21 2.39
C CYS A 37 4.55 1.08 3.64
N ILE A 38 3.34 1.58 3.94
CA ILE A 38 3.09 2.33 5.17
C ILE A 38 3.38 1.51 6.43
N GLY A 39 3.23 0.19 6.34
CA GLY A 39 3.47 -0.79 7.38
C GLY A 39 4.91 -1.25 7.52
N ASP A 40 5.71 -1.04 6.49
CA ASP A 40 7.04 -1.66 6.39
C ASP A 40 8.05 -0.91 7.26
N GLU A 41 8.38 -1.49 8.40
CA GLU A 41 9.35 -0.94 9.35
C GLU A 41 10.80 -0.99 8.84
N GLN A 42 11.08 -1.74 7.77
CA GLN A 42 12.40 -1.73 7.13
C GLN A 42 12.63 -0.45 6.30
N LEU A 43 11.56 0.29 5.99
CA LEU A 43 11.63 1.55 5.26
C LEU A 43 11.72 2.75 6.22
N PRO A 44 12.46 3.81 5.85
CA PRO A 44 12.43 5.07 6.59
C PRO A 44 11.02 5.68 6.55
N VAL A 45 10.66 6.45 7.58
CA VAL A 45 9.31 7.03 7.76
C VAL A 45 8.82 7.77 6.51
N GLU A 46 9.70 8.52 5.84
CA GLU A 46 9.33 9.25 4.62
C GLU A 46 9.01 8.33 3.43
N ALA A 47 9.73 7.21 3.29
CA ALA A 47 9.45 6.22 2.26
C ALA A 47 8.13 5.48 2.53
N ARG A 48 7.80 5.24 3.80
CA ARG A 48 6.51 4.65 4.21
C ARG A 48 5.32 5.55 3.88
N LYS A 49 5.52 6.87 3.93
CA LYS A 49 4.50 7.89 3.61
C LYS A 49 4.45 8.27 2.13
N PHE A 50 5.30 7.66 1.30
CA PHE A 50 5.43 7.99 -0.11
C PHE A 50 4.07 7.95 -0.81
N LYS A 51 3.79 9.00 -1.58
CA LYS A 51 2.56 9.17 -2.36
C LYS A 51 2.87 8.97 -3.83
N TYR A 52 2.16 8.05 -4.47
CA TYR A 52 2.23 7.91 -5.91
C TYR A 52 1.52 9.08 -6.58
N CYS A 53 1.96 9.43 -7.80
CA CYS A 53 1.39 10.56 -8.52
C CYS A 53 -0.07 10.35 -8.92
N ARG A 54 -0.51 9.09 -9.13
CA ARG A 54 -1.88 8.73 -9.53
C ARG A 54 -2.26 7.33 -9.02
N PRO A 55 -3.57 7.06 -8.74
CA PRO A 55 -4.03 5.74 -8.30
C PRO A 55 -3.66 4.56 -9.22
N PRO A 56 -3.64 4.68 -10.57
CA PRO A 56 -3.19 3.57 -11.42
C PRO A 56 -1.73 3.18 -11.21
N VAL A 57 -0.85 4.14 -10.90
CA VAL A 57 0.57 3.88 -10.65
C VAL A 57 0.74 3.18 -9.29
N LEU A 58 0.00 3.63 -8.27
CA LEU A 58 -0.08 2.91 -7.00
C LEU A 58 -0.52 1.46 -7.21
N ASN A 59 -1.57 1.25 -7.99
CA ASN A 59 -2.10 -0.09 -8.26
C ASN A 59 -1.09 -0.97 -9.02
N ASP A 60 -0.33 -0.39 -9.96
CA ASP A 60 0.77 -1.10 -10.63
C ASP A 60 1.84 -1.53 -9.64
N HIS A 61 2.28 -0.63 -8.75
CA HIS A 61 3.19 -0.98 -7.68
C HIS A 61 2.64 -2.08 -6.76
N PHE A 62 1.39 -1.96 -6.29
CA PHE A 62 0.79 -2.95 -5.40
C PHE A 62 0.70 -4.34 -6.06
N ASP A 63 0.26 -4.40 -7.32
CA ASP A 63 0.09 -5.67 -8.04
C ASP A 63 1.43 -6.36 -8.34
N ASP A 64 2.49 -5.58 -8.56
CA ASP A 64 3.80 -6.09 -8.93
C ASP A 64 4.62 -6.50 -7.69
N GLU A 65 4.58 -5.72 -6.60
CA GLU A 65 5.44 -5.93 -5.42
C GLU A 65 4.77 -6.72 -4.29
N HIS A 66 3.45 -6.57 -4.12
CA HIS A 66 2.75 -6.99 -2.90
C HIS A 66 1.72 -8.09 -3.15
N LEU A 67 0.99 -8.03 -4.27
CA LEU A 67 -0.12 -8.95 -4.54
C LEU A 67 0.34 -10.42 -4.65
N GLY A 68 1.47 -10.68 -5.30
CA GLY A 68 1.94 -12.05 -5.54
C GLY A 68 2.20 -12.87 -4.26
N ARG A 69 2.69 -12.21 -3.19
CA ARG A 69 2.87 -12.86 -1.88
C ARG A 69 1.52 -13.23 -1.25
N ARG A 70 0.51 -12.36 -1.36
CA ARG A 70 -0.84 -12.61 -0.81
C ARG A 70 -1.58 -13.71 -1.55
N GLU A 71 -1.55 -13.70 -2.87
CA GLU A 71 -2.14 -14.78 -3.67
C GLU A 71 -1.45 -16.12 -3.36
N THR A 72 -0.16 -16.09 -3.01
CA THR A 72 0.55 -17.30 -2.58
C THR A 72 0.12 -17.77 -1.20
N ALA A 73 -0.07 -16.84 -0.25
CA ALA A 73 -0.61 -17.14 1.07
C ALA A 73 -2.03 -17.74 0.96
N GLU A 74 -2.93 -17.13 0.19
CA GLU A 74 -4.28 -17.62 -0.09
C GLU A 74 -4.26 -19.06 -0.65
N ARG A 75 -3.43 -19.33 -1.66
CA ARG A 75 -3.30 -20.69 -2.25
C ARG A 75 -2.79 -21.73 -1.26
N ARG A 76 -2.03 -21.32 -0.24
CA ARG A 76 -1.50 -22.20 0.81
C ARG A 76 -2.42 -22.32 2.01
N GLY A 77 -3.53 -21.56 2.04
CA GLY A 77 -4.38 -21.44 3.23
C GLY A 77 -3.71 -20.71 4.38
N GLU A 78 -2.69 -19.87 4.09
CA GLU A 78 -2.04 -19.01 5.06
C GLU A 78 -2.82 -17.69 5.22
N ALA A 79 -2.85 -17.15 6.44
CA ALA A 79 -3.51 -15.89 6.71
C ALA A 79 -2.82 -14.72 5.99
N ILE A 80 -3.61 -13.90 5.30
CA ILE A 80 -3.19 -12.62 4.73
C ILE A 80 -3.38 -11.55 5.80
N TRP A 81 -2.36 -10.74 6.03
CA TRP A 81 -2.39 -9.66 7.02
C TRP A 81 -2.47 -8.29 6.36
N CYS A 82 -3.11 -7.35 7.06
CA CYS A 82 -3.01 -5.95 6.71
C CYS A 82 -1.64 -5.38 7.09
N GLY A 83 -0.99 -4.67 6.17
CA GLY A 83 0.29 -4.02 6.43
C GLY A 83 0.16 -2.81 7.36
N HIS A 84 -1.03 -2.19 7.45
CA HIS A 84 -1.20 -0.95 8.18
C HIS A 84 -0.86 -1.11 9.69
N PRO A 85 -0.06 -0.20 10.30
CA PRO A 85 0.39 -0.34 11.70
C PRO A 85 -0.74 -0.51 12.72
N LYS A 86 -1.92 0.04 12.43
CA LYS A 86 -3.11 -0.05 13.29
C LYS A 86 -3.98 -1.29 13.06
N CYS A 87 -3.72 -2.06 12.00
CA CYS A 87 -4.53 -3.21 11.59
C CYS A 87 -3.74 -4.53 11.63
N ARG A 88 -2.64 -4.58 12.41
CA ARG A 88 -1.75 -5.76 12.50
C ARG A 88 -2.45 -7.06 12.90
N GLN A 89 -3.62 -6.96 13.54
CA GLN A 89 -4.39 -8.11 14.04
C GLN A 89 -5.44 -8.58 13.03
N GLU A 90 -5.70 -7.79 11.98
CA GLU A 90 -6.67 -8.12 10.94
C GLU A 90 -6.07 -9.16 10.00
N LYS A 91 -6.72 -10.33 9.98
CA LYS A 91 -6.35 -11.46 9.14
C LYS A 91 -7.47 -11.77 8.15
N PHE A 92 -7.08 -12.18 6.95
CA PHE A 92 -7.99 -12.49 5.85
C PHE A 92 -7.58 -13.80 5.21
N ASP A 93 -8.57 -14.64 4.88
CA ASP A 93 -8.33 -15.88 4.15
C ASP A 93 -8.24 -15.62 2.63
N HIS A 94 -8.95 -14.60 2.16
CA HIS A 94 -9.07 -14.25 0.75
C HIS A 94 -8.54 -12.87 0.43
N VAL A 95 -7.85 -12.74 -0.72
CA VAL A 95 -7.31 -11.44 -1.17
C VAL A 95 -8.42 -10.42 -1.39
N ASP A 96 -9.60 -10.85 -1.86
CA ASP A 96 -10.73 -9.94 -2.08
C ASP A 96 -11.32 -9.38 -0.77
N HIS A 97 -11.27 -10.13 0.33
CA HIS A 97 -11.65 -9.62 1.64
C HIS A 97 -10.66 -8.56 2.13
N PHE A 98 -9.37 -8.80 1.93
CA PHE A 98 -8.34 -7.80 2.19
C PHE A 98 -8.55 -6.52 1.36
N ARG A 99 -8.86 -6.64 0.06
CA ARG A 99 -9.16 -5.46 -0.79
C ARG A 99 -10.35 -4.66 -0.25
N GLY A 100 -11.41 -5.34 0.17
CA GLY A 100 -12.57 -4.70 0.79
C GLY A 100 -12.23 -4.00 2.12
N HIS A 101 -11.36 -4.59 2.93
CA HIS A 101 -10.83 -3.94 4.14
C HIS A 101 -10.06 -2.66 3.79
N VAL A 102 -9.13 -2.71 2.83
CA VAL A 102 -8.34 -1.55 2.42
C VAL A 102 -9.22 -0.42 1.90
N GLU A 103 -10.24 -0.73 1.11
CA GLU A 103 -11.16 0.29 0.59
C GLU A 103 -12.01 0.92 1.71
N ARG A 104 -12.58 0.12 2.61
CA ARG A 104 -13.51 0.60 3.65
C ARG A 104 -12.81 1.27 4.83
N VAL A 105 -11.65 0.74 5.24
CA VAL A 105 -10.92 1.19 6.42
C VAL A 105 -9.88 2.24 6.07
N HIS A 106 -9.17 2.06 4.94
CA HIS A 106 -8.09 2.95 4.53
C HIS A 106 -8.47 3.93 3.42
N GLY A 107 -9.62 3.75 2.76
CA GLY A 107 -10.05 4.64 1.68
C GLY A 107 -9.27 4.48 0.36
N VAL A 108 -8.45 3.42 0.24
CA VAL A 108 -7.62 3.15 -0.94
C VAL A 108 -8.29 2.09 -1.80
N SER A 109 -8.58 2.42 -3.06
CA SER A 109 -9.20 1.47 -3.99
C SER A 109 -8.13 0.68 -4.76
N LEU A 110 -8.07 -0.63 -4.50
CA LEU A 110 -7.20 -1.58 -5.18
C LEU A 110 -7.93 -2.28 -6.34
N ARG A 111 -7.19 -2.67 -7.37
CA ARG A 111 -7.74 -3.41 -8.52
C ARG A 111 -8.37 -4.73 -8.09
N SER A 112 -9.53 -5.05 -8.67
CA SER A 112 -10.19 -6.34 -8.48
C SER A 112 -9.41 -7.48 -9.14
N SER A 113 -9.65 -8.71 -8.69
CA SER A 113 -9.08 -9.93 -9.28
C SER A 113 -9.21 -9.97 -10.81
N ASP A 114 -10.37 -9.59 -11.35
CA ASP A 114 -10.62 -9.53 -12.80
C ASP A 114 -9.77 -8.47 -13.50
N GLN A 115 -9.60 -7.30 -12.90
CA GLN A 115 -8.78 -6.23 -13.46
C GLN A 115 -7.31 -6.63 -13.49
N VAL A 116 -6.82 -7.29 -12.43
CA VAL A 116 -5.46 -7.86 -12.37
C VAL A 116 -5.28 -8.92 -13.45
N ALA A 117 -6.23 -9.85 -13.61
CA ALA A 117 -6.17 -10.89 -14.62
C ALA A 117 -6.09 -10.30 -16.04
N LYS A 118 -6.93 -9.31 -16.35
CA LYS A 118 -6.90 -8.58 -17.63
C LYS A 118 -5.56 -7.87 -17.84
N ARG A 119 -5.00 -7.24 -16.81
CA ARG A 119 -3.67 -6.60 -16.87
C ARG A 119 -2.58 -7.62 -17.20
N ARG A 120 -2.53 -8.75 -16.47
CA ARG A 120 -1.56 -9.83 -16.68
C ARG A 120 -1.65 -10.39 -18.09
N GLN A 121 -2.86 -10.62 -18.61
CA GLN A 121 -3.08 -11.05 -19.99
C GLN A 121 -2.52 -10.05 -21.02
N ARG A 122 -2.80 -8.75 -20.83
CA ARG A 122 -2.27 -7.68 -21.70
C ARG A 122 -0.74 -7.64 -21.65
N GLN A 123 -0.14 -7.79 -20.47
CA GLN A 123 1.32 -7.81 -20.32
C GLN A 123 1.94 -9.04 -21.00
N ALA A 124 1.35 -10.22 -20.84
CA ALA A 124 1.80 -11.45 -21.50
C ALA A 124 1.77 -11.30 -23.03
N ALA A 125 0.66 -10.78 -23.58
CA ALA A 125 0.54 -10.51 -25.02
C ALA A 125 1.58 -9.50 -25.53
N ARG A 126 1.87 -8.44 -24.76
CA ARG A 126 2.93 -7.47 -25.10
C ARG A 126 4.32 -8.13 -25.10
N ARG A 127 4.62 -8.96 -24.09
CA ARG A 127 5.89 -9.69 -23.99
C ARG A 127 6.09 -10.67 -25.14
N GLU A 128 5.03 -11.40 -25.53
CA GLU A 128 5.03 -12.34 -26.65
C GLU A 128 5.30 -11.62 -27.98
N LYS A 129 4.61 -10.50 -28.25
CA LYS A 129 4.87 -9.65 -29.43
C LYS A 129 6.32 -9.17 -29.47
N ALA A 130 6.83 -8.65 -28.35
CA ALA A 130 8.22 -8.20 -28.26
C ALA A 130 9.22 -9.33 -28.50
N HIS A 131 8.96 -10.52 -27.97
CA HIS A 131 9.78 -11.71 -28.19
C HIS A 131 9.79 -12.13 -29.66
N ARG A 132 8.63 -12.22 -30.31
CA ARG A 132 8.53 -12.50 -31.76
C ARG A 132 9.29 -11.47 -32.59
N GLY A 133 9.13 -10.18 -32.29
CA GLY A 133 9.88 -9.11 -32.97
C GLY A 133 11.40 -9.27 -32.84
N ARG A 134 11.89 -9.59 -31.64
CA ARG A 134 13.32 -9.89 -31.42
C ARG A 134 13.80 -11.10 -32.22
N GLN A 135 13.01 -12.18 -32.28
CA GLN A 135 13.34 -13.37 -33.04
C GLN A 135 13.41 -13.09 -34.55
N GLN A 136 12.41 -12.40 -35.10
CA GLN A 136 12.40 -12.01 -36.52
C GLN A 136 13.62 -11.16 -36.89
N LYS A 137 13.95 -10.16 -36.05
CA LYS A 137 15.16 -9.34 -36.25
C LYS A 137 16.44 -10.18 -36.21
N LYS A 138 16.52 -11.17 -35.32
CA LYS A 138 17.68 -12.09 -35.24
C LYS A 138 17.79 -12.97 -36.49
N LEU A 139 16.68 -13.51 -36.98
CA LEU A 139 16.64 -14.33 -38.20
C LEU A 139 17.04 -13.51 -39.43
N ALA A 140 16.50 -12.29 -39.58
CA ALA A 140 16.85 -11.38 -40.67
C ALA A 140 18.35 -11.05 -40.67
N ARG A 141 18.94 -10.71 -39.52
CA ARG A 141 20.39 -10.46 -39.40
C ARG A 141 21.24 -11.68 -39.79
N LYS A 142 20.80 -12.89 -39.40
CA LYS A 142 21.51 -14.14 -39.73
C LYS A 142 21.43 -14.46 -41.24
N ALA A 143 20.31 -14.13 -41.89
CA ALA A 143 20.16 -14.31 -43.33
C ALA A 143 21.08 -13.37 -44.12
N VAL A 144 21.18 -12.10 -43.72
CA VAL A 144 22.09 -11.12 -44.33
C VAL A 144 23.55 -11.52 -44.18
N ALA A 145 23.96 -12.05 -43.02
CA ALA A 145 25.36 -12.46 -42.79
C ALA A 145 25.77 -13.77 -43.50
N LYS A 146 24.85 -14.42 -44.22
CA LYS A 146 25.10 -15.64 -45.00
C LYS A 146 25.19 -15.38 -46.51
N VAL A 147 25.01 -14.13 -46.94
CA VAL A 147 25.19 -13.63 -48.31
C VAL A 147 26.55 -12.94 -48.38
#